data_AF-A0A5B8IBA9-F1
#
_entry.id   AF-A0A5B8IBA9-F1
#
_cell.length_a   1.000
_cell.length_b   1.000
_cell.length_c   1.000
_cell.angle_alpha   90.00
_cell.angle_beta   90.00
_cell.angle_gamma   90.00
#
_symmetry.space_group_name_H-M   'P 1'
#
loop_
_entity.id
_entity.type
_entity.pdbx_description
1 polymer ?
#
loop_
_entity_poly.entity_id
_entity_poly.type
_entity_poly.pdbx_seq_one_letter_code
_entity_poly.pdbx_strand_id
1 'polypeptide(L)'
;MEKNLPLRQIDAQNALSANASSTYNSIYDFLHYHDRGNNLTVNGKVSYSAEQATSQITRENVSWNGNNVFGKSASLTFKFLQSASSTPAGDTGFVKFNAEQVAQAKLALQSWSDLANLTFTEVTGNKSANITFGNYTRDASGNLDYGTQAYAYYPGNYQAAGSTWFNYNQSNIRSPGAEEYGRQTFTHEIGHALGLSHPAEYNAGEGDISYENSAAYAEDSRQFSIMSYWDVESTGGDFRGHYSAGPMIDDIAAIQKLYGANMTTRTGDTVYGFNSNTDRDFYTATGSNKALMFSVWDAGGNDTFDFSGYSSNQRVNLNEGSFSDVGGLKGNVSIAHGVTIENVIGGSGNDLLVGNSVANVLQGGAGNDVLYGAAGADTLTGGAGRDTFVYGSGQDSTVSSYDWITDFQKGVDKIDLSAFRSEGQLSFVQDQFTGKGQEVMLQWDAANSITNLWLHETGHSSVDFLVRIVGQATQADVIV
;
A
#
# COMPACT_ATOMS: atom_id res chain seq x y z
N MET A 1 -2.62 1.55 25.11
CA MET A 1 -1.96 2.83 25.46
C MET A 1 -1.23 3.27 24.21
N GLU A 2 -1.94 3.96 23.34
CA GLU A 2 -1.41 4.49 22.08
C GLU A 2 -0.25 5.44 22.40
N LYS A 3 0.92 5.13 21.84
CA LYS A 3 1.74 6.21 21.32
C LYS A 3 1.04 6.63 20.03
N ASN A 4 0.15 7.61 20.15
CA ASN A 4 -0.14 8.50 19.04
C ASN A 4 1.22 8.99 18.53
N LEU A 5 1.72 8.42 17.44
CA LEU A 5 2.63 9.15 16.59
C LEU A 5 1.71 10.08 15.81
N PRO A 6 1.64 11.37 16.18
CA PRO A 6 0.96 12.29 15.30
C PRO A 6 1.77 12.24 14.00
N LEU A 7 1.09 12.11 12.85
CA LEU A 7 1.41 13.03 11.76
C LEU A 7 1.45 14.40 12.42
N ARG A 8 2.66 14.82 12.85
CA ARG A 8 2.84 16.08 13.56
C ARG A 8 2.27 17.11 12.60
N GLN A 9 1.15 17.67 13.02
CA GLN A 9 0.72 19.06 12.97
C GLN A 9 1.78 20.09 12.55
N ILE A 10 2.47 19.83 11.45
CA ILE A 10 3.41 20.69 10.77
C ILE A 10 2.73 20.89 9.41
N ASP A 11 2.11 22.07 9.30
CA ASP A 11 1.94 22.82 8.05
C ASP A 11 0.70 22.67 7.17
N ALA A 12 -0.45 22.28 7.73
CA ALA A 12 -1.76 22.61 7.16
C ALA A 12 -2.06 24.14 7.09
N GLN A 13 -1.13 25.00 7.52
CA GLN A 13 -1.21 26.46 7.33
C GLN A 13 -0.01 27.10 6.61
N ASN A 14 1.06 26.35 6.26
CA ASN A 14 2.24 26.93 5.61
C ASN A 14 2.55 26.38 4.20
N ALA A 15 1.95 25.26 3.79
CA ALA A 15 2.33 24.62 2.53
C ALA A 15 1.74 25.22 1.25
N LEU A 16 0.68 26.04 1.36
CA LEU A 16 0.28 26.94 0.28
C LEU A 16 0.93 28.32 0.47
N SER A 17 2.25 28.36 0.72
CA SER A 17 2.95 29.62 0.49
C SER A 17 2.84 29.91 -1.01
N ALA A 18 2.41 31.12 -1.37
CA ALA A 18 2.25 31.54 -2.77
C ALA A 18 3.59 31.55 -3.57
N ASN A 19 4.68 31.07 -2.97
CA ASN A 19 6.06 31.17 -3.44
C ASN A 19 6.84 29.85 -3.43
N ALA A 20 6.28 28.69 -3.03
CA ALA A 20 7.00 27.41 -3.16
C ALA A 20 7.10 26.95 -4.63
N SER A 21 8.09 26.12 -4.98
CA SER A 21 8.23 25.61 -6.35
C SER A 21 7.08 24.66 -6.73
N SER A 22 6.83 24.49 -8.04
CA SER A 22 5.89 23.47 -8.51
C SER A 22 6.31 22.06 -8.13
N THR A 23 7.62 21.81 -7.98
CA THR A 23 8.17 20.52 -7.57
C THR A 23 7.80 20.22 -6.12
N TYR A 24 8.03 21.17 -5.20
CA TYR A 24 7.60 21.02 -3.80
C TYR A 24 6.09 20.83 -3.68
N ASN A 25 5.29 21.59 -4.44
CA ASN A 25 3.83 21.43 -4.42
C ASN A 25 3.41 20.02 -4.90
N SER A 26 4.11 19.42 -5.87
CA SER A 26 3.81 18.06 -6.33
C SER A 26 4.07 16.99 -5.25
N ILE A 27 5.09 17.19 -4.41
CA ILE A 27 5.35 16.35 -3.23
C ILE A 27 4.24 16.53 -2.21
N TYR A 28 3.89 17.77 -1.90
CA TYR A 28 2.82 18.08 -0.94
C TYR A 28 1.49 17.46 -1.38
N ASP A 29 1.08 17.65 -2.63
CA ASP A 29 -0.14 17.07 -3.19
C ASP A 29 -0.10 15.53 -3.14
N PHE A 30 1.07 14.93 -3.35
CA PHE A 30 1.22 13.47 -3.29
C PHE A 30 1.24 12.92 -1.86
N LEU A 31 1.76 13.67 -0.89
CA LEU A 31 1.68 13.32 0.53
C LEU A 31 0.24 13.30 1.05
N HIS A 32 -0.65 14.08 0.44
CA HIS A 32 -2.10 14.12 0.75
C HIS A 32 -2.94 13.28 -0.23
N TYR A 33 -2.28 12.38 -0.99
CA TYR A 33 -2.96 11.52 -1.95
C TYR A 33 -3.81 10.47 -1.22
N HIS A 34 -5.12 10.47 -1.49
CA HIS A 34 -6.11 9.64 -0.80
C HIS A 34 -6.22 9.91 0.71
N ASP A 35 -6.03 11.16 1.13
CA ASP A 35 -6.39 11.62 2.46
C ASP A 35 -7.79 11.13 2.87
N ARG A 36 -7.88 10.53 4.06
CA ARG A 36 -9.11 9.90 4.54
C ARG A 36 -9.37 10.11 6.02
N GLY A 37 -10.65 10.01 6.42
CA GLY A 37 -11.11 10.24 7.78
C GLY A 37 -11.25 11.73 8.11
N ASN A 38 -11.08 12.10 9.39
CA ASN A 38 -11.06 13.50 9.86
C ASN A 38 -12.25 14.37 9.40
N ASN A 39 -13.44 13.78 9.27
CA ASN A 39 -14.67 14.41 8.76
C ASN A 39 -14.56 14.93 7.31
N LEU A 40 -13.61 14.43 6.53
CA LEU A 40 -13.55 14.68 5.10
C LEU A 40 -14.80 14.11 4.41
N THR A 41 -15.17 14.72 3.29
CA THR A 41 -16.21 14.24 2.39
C THR A 41 -15.59 14.03 1.03
N VAL A 42 -15.59 12.78 0.56
CA VAL A 42 -15.01 12.37 -0.72
C VAL A 42 -16.13 11.77 -1.56
N ASN A 43 -16.26 12.21 -2.82
CA ASN A 43 -17.31 11.76 -3.75
C ASN A 43 -18.74 11.87 -3.17
N GLY A 44 -18.98 12.89 -2.34
CA GLY A 44 -20.28 13.12 -1.69
C GLY A 44 -20.61 12.18 -0.54
N LYS A 45 -19.66 11.34 -0.11
CA LYS A 45 -19.79 10.39 1.02
C LYS A 45 -18.86 10.80 2.15
N VAL A 46 -19.20 10.38 3.36
CA VAL A 46 -18.28 10.50 4.51
C VAL A 46 -17.03 9.69 4.22
N SER A 47 -15.86 10.28 4.46
CA SER A 47 -14.59 9.57 4.39
C SER A 47 -14.29 8.92 5.73
N TYR A 48 -13.96 7.64 5.70
CA TYR A 48 -13.60 6.85 6.89
C TYR A 48 -12.10 6.77 7.04
N SER A 49 -11.61 6.91 8.27
CA SER A 49 -10.25 6.47 8.62
C SER A 49 -10.14 4.95 8.49
N ALA A 50 -8.91 4.43 8.47
CA ALA A 50 -8.67 2.99 8.47
C ALA A 50 -9.33 2.29 9.68
N GLU A 51 -9.36 2.90 10.86
CA GLU A 51 -10.02 2.34 12.05
C GLU A 51 -11.55 2.27 11.89
N GLN A 52 -12.15 3.30 11.28
CA GLN A 52 -13.60 3.33 11.01
C GLN A 52 -13.96 2.26 9.98
N ALA A 53 -13.20 2.16 8.88
CA ALA A 53 -13.38 1.11 7.86
C ALA A 53 -13.17 -0.30 8.45
N THR A 54 -12.12 -0.49 9.24
CA THR A 54 -11.85 -1.74 9.99
C THR A 54 -13.05 -2.13 10.84
N SER A 55 -13.62 -1.18 11.58
CA SER A 55 -14.79 -1.42 12.44
C SER A 55 -16.03 -1.79 11.63
N GLN A 56 -16.19 -1.19 10.46
CA GLN A 56 -17.31 -1.44 9.57
C GLN A 56 -17.23 -2.80 8.87
N ILE A 57 -16.04 -3.20 8.39
CA ILE A 57 -15.78 -4.53 7.78
C ILE A 57 -15.92 -5.64 8.83
N THR A 58 -15.59 -5.36 10.10
CA THR A 58 -15.70 -6.31 11.21
C THR A 58 -16.97 -6.14 12.06
N ARG A 59 -18.00 -5.46 11.54
CA ARG A 59 -19.20 -5.06 12.32
C ARG A 59 -19.99 -6.22 12.92
N GLU A 60 -19.95 -7.39 12.28
CA GLU A 60 -20.58 -8.61 12.79
C GLU A 60 -19.90 -9.11 14.08
N ASN A 61 -18.69 -8.61 14.37
CA ASN A 61 -17.89 -8.95 15.55
C ASN A 61 -17.78 -10.47 15.75
N VAL A 62 -17.64 -11.22 14.66
CA VAL A 62 -17.56 -12.68 14.65
C VAL A 62 -16.19 -13.14 14.16
N SER A 63 -15.62 -14.13 14.85
CA SER A 63 -14.40 -14.83 14.43
C SER A 63 -14.49 -16.30 14.81
N TRP A 64 -13.53 -17.12 14.38
CA TRP A 64 -13.41 -18.50 14.84
C TRP A 64 -13.11 -18.64 16.34
N ASN A 65 -12.75 -17.54 17.01
CA ASN A 65 -12.56 -17.50 18.46
C ASN A 65 -13.84 -17.13 19.24
N GLY A 66 -14.94 -16.83 18.54
CA GLY A 66 -16.24 -16.47 19.11
C GLY A 66 -16.65 -15.03 18.82
N ASN A 67 -17.81 -14.64 19.35
CA ASN A 67 -18.35 -13.29 19.17
C ASN A 67 -17.65 -12.30 20.11
N ASN A 68 -17.34 -11.11 19.61
CA ASN A 68 -16.62 -10.05 20.32
C ASN A 68 -15.25 -10.50 20.85
N VAL A 69 -14.56 -11.41 20.16
CA VAL A 69 -13.20 -11.84 20.49
C VAL A 69 -12.24 -11.35 19.42
N PHE A 70 -11.32 -10.47 19.84
CA PHE A 70 -10.37 -9.76 18.99
C PHE A 70 -8.92 -10.07 19.37
N GLY A 71 -8.00 -9.88 18.43
CA GLY A 71 -6.56 -10.01 18.63
C GLY A 71 -6.09 -11.42 19.00
N LYS A 72 -6.92 -12.45 18.80
CA LYS A 72 -6.61 -13.82 19.23
C LYS A 72 -6.31 -14.71 18.03
N SER A 73 -5.14 -15.34 18.05
CA SER A 73 -4.72 -16.29 17.01
C SER A 73 -5.71 -17.45 16.83
N ALA A 74 -5.72 -18.07 15.64
CA ALA A 74 -6.50 -19.29 15.39
C ALA A 74 -5.73 -20.32 14.55
N SER A 75 -5.90 -21.60 14.90
CA SER A 75 -5.45 -22.74 14.09
C SER A 75 -6.65 -23.39 13.44
N LEU A 76 -6.78 -23.20 12.14
CA LEU A 76 -7.93 -23.57 11.35
C LEU A 76 -7.62 -24.73 10.42
N THR A 77 -8.60 -25.59 10.23
CA THR A 77 -8.55 -26.65 9.23
C THR A 77 -9.32 -26.26 7.99
N PHE A 78 -8.82 -26.64 6.81
CA PHE A 78 -9.54 -26.43 5.56
C PHE A 78 -9.65 -27.71 4.73
N LYS A 79 -10.65 -27.77 3.85
CA LYS A 79 -10.93 -28.97 3.05
C LYS A 79 -11.56 -28.66 1.70
N PHE A 80 -11.04 -29.29 0.65
CA PHE A 80 -11.69 -29.36 -0.65
C PHE A 80 -12.69 -30.51 -0.68
N LEU A 81 -13.98 -30.19 -0.76
CA LEU A 81 -15.04 -31.19 -0.73
C LEU A 81 -14.93 -32.12 -1.94
N GLN A 82 -15.12 -33.43 -1.71
CA GLN A 82 -15.13 -34.43 -2.79
C GLN A 82 -16.53 -34.80 -3.25
N SER A 83 -17.54 -34.52 -2.42
CA SER A 83 -18.95 -34.73 -2.71
C SER A 83 -19.80 -33.84 -1.80
N ALA A 84 -20.90 -33.32 -2.35
CA ALA A 84 -21.99 -32.71 -1.59
C ALA A 84 -23.31 -32.96 -2.35
N SER A 85 -24.42 -33.06 -1.63
CA SER A 85 -25.75 -33.18 -2.26
C SER A 85 -26.24 -31.84 -2.80
N SER A 86 -26.06 -30.78 -2.00
CA SER A 86 -26.42 -29.40 -2.30
C SER A 86 -25.53 -28.48 -1.45
N THR A 87 -25.53 -27.19 -1.79
CA THR A 87 -24.99 -26.15 -0.91
C THR A 87 -25.98 -25.87 0.23
N PRO A 88 -25.57 -25.18 1.30
CA PRO A 88 -26.49 -24.71 2.34
C PRO A 88 -27.54 -23.71 1.84
N ALA A 89 -27.27 -22.97 0.76
CA ALA A 89 -28.24 -22.08 0.11
C ALA A 89 -29.27 -22.84 -0.75
N GLY A 90 -29.06 -24.14 -0.95
CA GLY A 90 -29.94 -25.00 -1.76
C GLY A 90 -29.46 -25.20 -3.20
N ASP A 91 -28.39 -24.52 -3.64
CA ASP A 91 -27.83 -24.71 -4.97
C ASP A 91 -27.36 -26.16 -5.19
N THR A 92 -27.47 -26.61 -6.43
CA THR A 92 -27.26 -28.00 -6.82
C THR A 92 -26.20 -28.13 -7.92
N GLY A 93 -25.98 -29.37 -8.37
CA GLY A 93 -24.98 -29.65 -9.40
C GLY A 93 -23.55 -29.45 -8.89
N PHE A 94 -23.24 -30.05 -7.75
CA PHE A 94 -21.93 -29.98 -7.11
C PHE A 94 -20.80 -30.39 -8.06
N VAL A 95 -19.72 -29.61 -8.06
CA VAL A 95 -18.45 -29.95 -8.73
C VAL A 95 -17.32 -29.73 -7.73
N LYS A 96 -16.47 -30.74 -7.53
CA LYS A 96 -15.28 -30.60 -6.68
C LYS A 96 -14.29 -29.61 -7.29
N PHE A 97 -13.45 -29.01 -6.46
CA PHE A 97 -12.36 -28.16 -6.95
C PHE A 97 -11.43 -28.93 -7.90
N ASN A 98 -11.06 -28.28 -9.01
CA ASN A 98 -10.03 -28.78 -9.91
C ASN A 98 -8.62 -28.47 -9.38
N ALA A 99 -7.56 -28.98 -10.03
CA ALA A 99 -6.19 -28.84 -9.55
C ALA A 99 -5.71 -27.38 -9.48
N GLU A 100 -6.10 -26.55 -10.46
CA GLU A 100 -5.76 -25.13 -10.51
C GLU A 100 -6.47 -24.36 -9.39
N GLN A 101 -7.77 -24.61 -9.18
CA GLN A 101 -8.53 -24.04 -8.09
C GLN A 101 -7.93 -24.40 -6.72
N VAL A 102 -7.50 -25.66 -6.53
CA VAL A 102 -6.81 -26.10 -5.30
C VAL A 102 -5.51 -25.31 -5.08
N ALA A 103 -4.70 -25.11 -6.12
CA ALA A 103 -3.46 -24.36 -6.00
C ALA A 103 -3.72 -22.89 -5.65
N GLN A 104 -4.66 -22.23 -6.35
CA GLN A 104 -4.97 -20.82 -6.13
C GLN A 104 -5.65 -20.56 -4.78
N ALA A 105 -6.52 -21.46 -4.32
CA ALA A 105 -7.13 -21.35 -2.98
C ALA A 105 -6.08 -21.47 -1.86
N LYS A 106 -5.04 -22.29 -2.05
CA LYS A 106 -3.93 -22.38 -1.08
C LYS A 106 -3.12 -21.09 -1.04
N LEU A 107 -2.88 -20.44 -2.17
CA LEU A 107 -2.22 -19.13 -2.21
C LEU A 107 -3.10 -18.03 -1.57
N ALA A 108 -4.42 -18.07 -1.78
CA ALA A 108 -5.35 -17.16 -1.11
C ALA A 108 -5.39 -17.36 0.43
N LEU A 109 -5.38 -18.62 0.91
CA LEU A 109 -5.22 -18.92 2.35
C LEU A 109 -3.88 -18.40 2.87
N GLN A 110 -2.79 -18.61 2.12
CA GLN A 110 -1.46 -18.15 2.47
C GLN A 110 -1.41 -16.63 2.60
N SER A 111 -2.04 -15.89 1.69
CA SER A 111 -2.10 -14.43 1.76
C SER A 111 -2.82 -13.92 3.01
N TRP A 112 -3.79 -14.65 3.57
CA TRP A 112 -4.41 -14.28 4.85
C TRP A 112 -3.52 -14.62 6.05
N SER A 113 -2.86 -15.79 6.05
CA SER A 113 -1.96 -16.19 7.14
C SER A 113 -0.67 -15.39 7.21
N ASP A 114 -0.25 -14.78 6.09
CA ASP A 114 0.86 -13.84 6.09
C ASP A 114 0.57 -12.60 6.95
N LEU A 115 -0.70 -12.18 7.05
CA LEU A 115 -1.09 -10.88 7.63
C LEU A 115 -1.46 -10.97 9.11
N ALA A 116 -2.06 -12.09 9.52
CA ALA A 116 -2.62 -12.29 10.85
C ALA A 116 -2.20 -13.64 11.44
N ASN A 117 -2.33 -13.82 12.76
CA ASN A 117 -1.94 -15.03 13.48
C ASN A 117 -2.89 -16.21 13.20
N LEU A 118 -2.92 -16.64 11.95
CA LEU A 118 -3.74 -17.72 11.40
C LEU A 118 -2.83 -18.84 10.92
N THR A 119 -3.21 -20.07 11.21
CA THR A 119 -2.55 -21.25 10.65
C THR A 119 -3.57 -22.13 9.96
N PHE A 120 -3.31 -22.53 8.72
CA PHE A 120 -4.21 -23.33 7.91
C PHE A 120 -3.66 -24.73 7.69
N THR A 121 -4.42 -25.75 8.09
CA THR A 121 -4.05 -27.17 7.91
C THR A 121 -5.08 -27.89 7.05
N GLU A 122 -4.64 -28.47 5.93
CA GLU A 122 -5.53 -29.25 5.07
C GLU A 122 -5.96 -30.55 5.76
N VAL A 123 -7.25 -30.89 5.69
CA VAL A 123 -7.79 -32.17 6.14
C VAL A 123 -8.59 -32.86 5.02
N THR A 124 -8.55 -34.19 5.00
CA THR A 124 -9.20 -35.01 3.95
C THR A 124 -10.10 -36.10 4.56
N GLY A 125 -10.78 -36.86 3.69
CA GLY A 125 -11.67 -37.95 4.11
C GLY A 125 -12.89 -37.44 4.87
N ASN A 126 -13.24 -38.09 5.98
CA ASN A 126 -14.44 -37.77 6.78
C ASN A 126 -14.19 -36.75 7.89
N LYS A 127 -12.99 -36.17 7.99
CA LYS A 127 -12.72 -35.10 8.95
C LYS A 127 -13.55 -33.86 8.61
N SER A 128 -14.11 -33.23 9.63
CA SER A 128 -14.68 -31.88 9.55
C SER A 128 -13.56 -30.86 9.36
N ALA A 129 -13.89 -29.74 8.73
CA ALA A 129 -12.98 -28.62 8.55
C ALA A 129 -13.68 -27.32 8.96
N ASN A 130 -12.92 -26.32 9.39
CA ASN A 130 -13.44 -24.97 9.64
C ASN A 130 -13.86 -24.31 8.32
N ILE A 131 -12.98 -24.35 7.32
CA ILE A 131 -13.22 -23.77 6.01
C ILE A 131 -13.38 -24.88 4.98
N THR A 132 -14.40 -24.79 4.13
CA THR A 132 -14.60 -25.77 3.05
C THR A 132 -14.78 -25.09 1.71
N PHE A 133 -14.31 -25.76 0.65
CA PHE A 133 -14.39 -25.28 -0.72
C PHE A 133 -15.17 -26.28 -1.58
N GLY A 134 -16.14 -25.78 -2.33
CA GLY A 134 -16.92 -26.57 -3.29
C GLY A 134 -17.49 -25.69 -4.39
N ASN A 135 -17.76 -26.26 -5.56
CA ASN A 135 -18.46 -25.53 -6.61
C ASN A 135 -19.91 -26.01 -6.76
N TYR A 136 -20.76 -25.17 -7.32
CA TYR A 136 -22.11 -25.49 -7.79
C TYR A 136 -22.28 -25.09 -9.27
N THR A 137 -23.36 -25.54 -9.91
CA THR A 137 -23.65 -25.21 -11.32
C THR A 137 -25.13 -24.91 -11.58
N ARG A 138 -25.99 -25.12 -10.58
CA ARG A 138 -27.44 -25.03 -10.73
C ARG A 138 -28.06 -24.36 -9.52
N ASP A 139 -29.17 -23.67 -9.73
CA ASP A 139 -30.00 -23.11 -8.67
C ASP A 139 -30.71 -24.22 -7.86
N ALA A 140 -31.45 -23.82 -6.82
CA ALA A 140 -32.24 -24.73 -5.99
C ALA A 140 -33.40 -25.43 -6.72
N SER A 141 -33.83 -24.91 -7.87
CA SER A 141 -34.83 -25.56 -8.74
C SER A 141 -34.20 -26.56 -9.70
N GLY A 142 -32.86 -26.66 -9.70
CA GLY A 142 -32.10 -27.52 -10.58
C GLY A 142 -31.91 -26.94 -11.98
N ASN A 143 -32.12 -25.65 -12.23
CA ASN A 143 -31.79 -25.03 -13.52
C ASN A 143 -30.31 -24.59 -13.55
N LEU A 144 -29.69 -24.57 -14.72
CA LEU A 144 -28.31 -24.08 -14.86
C LEU A 144 -28.22 -22.60 -14.51
N ASP A 145 -27.27 -22.25 -13.66
CA ASP A 145 -27.02 -20.88 -13.21
C ASP A 145 -25.73 -20.33 -13.84
N TYR A 146 -25.88 -19.38 -14.75
CA TYR A 146 -24.77 -18.67 -15.39
C TYR A 146 -24.59 -17.24 -14.87
N GLY A 147 -25.41 -16.80 -13.92
CA GLY A 147 -25.49 -15.41 -13.48
C GLY A 147 -24.73 -15.13 -12.19
N THR A 148 -24.73 -16.06 -11.24
CA THR A 148 -24.06 -15.85 -9.95
C THR A 148 -22.55 -16.11 -10.01
N GLN A 149 -21.82 -15.66 -8.98
CA GLN A 149 -20.36 -15.76 -8.87
C GLN A 149 -19.93 -16.73 -7.76
N ALA A 150 -20.09 -16.32 -6.50
CA ALA A 150 -19.70 -17.10 -5.33
C ALA A 150 -20.41 -16.55 -4.08
N TYR A 151 -20.30 -17.28 -2.96
CA TYR A 151 -20.72 -16.84 -1.63
C TYR A 151 -20.07 -17.72 -0.54
N ALA A 152 -20.07 -17.20 0.69
CA ALA A 152 -19.54 -17.88 1.85
C ALA A 152 -20.39 -17.62 3.10
N TYR A 153 -20.07 -18.36 4.16
CA TYR A 153 -20.74 -18.27 5.45
C TYR A 153 -19.74 -17.91 6.55
N TYR A 154 -20.14 -16.98 7.42
CA TYR A 154 -19.34 -16.55 8.56
C TYR A 154 -18.94 -17.68 9.51
N PRO A 155 -17.89 -17.49 10.34
CA PRO A 155 -17.56 -18.41 11.42
C PRO A 155 -18.74 -18.66 12.37
N GLY A 156 -18.81 -19.86 12.95
CA GLY A 156 -19.82 -20.18 13.96
C GLY A 156 -20.03 -21.67 14.19
N ASN A 157 -20.99 -21.98 15.06
CA ASN A 157 -21.37 -23.35 15.42
C ASN A 157 -22.69 -23.77 14.75
N TYR A 158 -22.74 -23.67 13.42
CA TYR A 158 -23.88 -24.06 12.60
C TYR A 158 -23.41 -24.79 11.35
N GLN A 159 -24.30 -25.55 10.70
CA GLN A 159 -23.92 -26.53 9.66
C GLN A 159 -23.16 -25.91 8.47
N ALA A 160 -23.46 -24.67 8.11
CA ALA A 160 -22.89 -24.00 6.95
C ALA A 160 -21.62 -23.20 7.25
N ALA A 161 -21.27 -22.99 8.53
CA ALA A 161 -20.22 -22.08 8.97
C ALA A 161 -18.89 -22.35 8.25
N GLY A 162 -18.28 -21.29 7.71
CA GLY A 162 -17.01 -21.36 6.99
C GLY A 162 -17.02 -22.06 5.63
N SER A 163 -18.18 -22.53 5.15
CA SER A 163 -18.26 -23.07 3.80
C SER A 163 -18.25 -21.95 2.76
N THR A 164 -17.49 -22.17 1.68
CA THR A 164 -17.33 -21.27 0.54
C THR A 164 -17.75 -22.00 -0.73
N TRP A 165 -18.52 -21.33 -1.57
CA TRP A 165 -19.20 -21.92 -2.71
C TRP A 165 -19.04 -21.05 -3.95
N PHE A 166 -18.66 -21.67 -5.08
CA PHE A 166 -18.30 -20.95 -6.30
C PHE A 166 -19.06 -21.49 -7.50
N ASN A 167 -19.53 -20.61 -8.39
CA ASN A 167 -20.26 -21.02 -9.57
C ASN A 167 -19.30 -21.55 -10.64
N TYR A 168 -19.28 -22.86 -10.84
CA TYR A 168 -18.39 -23.52 -11.80
C TYR A 168 -18.71 -23.19 -13.26
N ASN A 169 -19.85 -22.54 -13.55
CA ASN A 169 -20.18 -22.08 -14.89
C ASN A 169 -19.41 -20.80 -15.29
N GLN A 170 -18.83 -20.07 -14.33
CA GLN A 170 -17.96 -18.93 -14.59
C GLN A 170 -16.56 -19.38 -15.02
N SER A 171 -16.00 -18.77 -16.07
CA SER A 171 -14.64 -19.09 -16.55
C SER A 171 -13.58 -18.76 -15.52
N ASN A 172 -13.70 -17.60 -14.88
CA ASN A 172 -12.76 -17.13 -13.87
C ASN A 172 -12.69 -18.05 -12.66
N ILE A 173 -13.83 -18.64 -12.24
CA ILE A 173 -13.87 -19.64 -11.17
C ILE A 173 -13.15 -20.93 -11.58
N ARG A 174 -13.27 -21.36 -12.84
CA ARG A 174 -12.60 -22.58 -13.33
C ARG A 174 -11.10 -22.40 -13.53
N SER A 175 -10.67 -21.21 -13.93
CA SER A 175 -9.28 -20.89 -14.32
C SER A 175 -8.69 -19.71 -13.51
N PRO A 176 -8.71 -19.75 -12.17
CA PRO A 176 -8.36 -18.59 -11.33
C PRO A 176 -6.88 -18.20 -11.40
N GLY A 177 -6.00 -19.03 -11.96
CA GLY A 177 -4.60 -18.68 -12.19
C GLY A 177 -4.37 -17.91 -13.49
N ALA A 178 -5.32 -17.95 -14.42
CA ALA A 178 -5.29 -17.23 -15.69
C ALA A 178 -6.25 -16.02 -15.72
N GLU A 179 -7.33 -16.05 -14.93
CA GLU A 179 -8.34 -15.01 -14.83
C GLU A 179 -8.36 -14.44 -13.41
N GLU A 180 -7.75 -13.26 -13.22
CA GLU A 180 -7.42 -12.66 -11.93
C GLU A 180 -8.64 -12.51 -10.98
N TYR A 181 -9.82 -12.23 -11.53
CA TYR A 181 -11.04 -12.10 -10.72
C TYR A 181 -11.41 -13.40 -10.00
N GLY A 182 -11.04 -14.56 -10.55
CA GLY A 182 -11.22 -15.85 -9.89
C GLY A 182 -10.38 -15.98 -8.63
N ARG A 183 -9.11 -15.57 -8.69
CA ARG A 183 -8.21 -15.53 -7.52
C ARG A 183 -8.69 -14.50 -6.49
N GLN A 184 -9.10 -13.31 -6.91
CA GLN A 184 -9.67 -12.31 -6.00
C GLN A 184 -10.93 -12.85 -5.29
N THR A 185 -11.83 -13.52 -6.03
CA THR A 185 -13.04 -14.14 -5.47
C THR A 185 -12.67 -15.16 -4.38
N PHE A 186 -11.64 -15.99 -4.59
CA PHE A 186 -11.21 -16.93 -3.55
C PHE A 186 -10.73 -16.21 -2.28
N THR A 187 -9.90 -15.17 -2.42
CA THR A 187 -9.41 -14.39 -1.29
C THR A 187 -10.58 -13.70 -0.55
N HIS A 188 -11.56 -13.18 -1.29
CA HIS A 188 -12.78 -12.56 -0.77
C HIS A 188 -13.64 -13.53 0.04
N GLU A 189 -14.00 -14.68 -0.53
CA GLU A 189 -14.85 -15.67 0.15
C GLU A 189 -14.17 -16.27 1.39
N ILE A 190 -12.84 -16.38 1.37
CA ILE A 190 -12.08 -16.75 2.58
C ILE A 190 -12.18 -15.64 3.63
N GLY A 191 -12.16 -14.36 3.24
CA GLY A 191 -12.40 -13.23 4.15
C GLY A 191 -13.73 -13.36 4.89
N HIS A 192 -14.81 -13.66 4.18
CA HIS A 192 -16.11 -13.99 4.79
C HIS A 192 -16.04 -15.21 5.72
N ALA A 193 -15.42 -16.30 5.28
CA ALA A 193 -15.23 -17.50 6.10
C ALA A 193 -14.32 -17.27 7.34
N LEU A 194 -13.60 -16.15 7.40
CA LEU A 194 -12.82 -15.68 8.53
C LEU A 194 -13.54 -14.64 9.40
N GLY A 195 -14.67 -14.10 8.95
CA GLY A 195 -15.51 -13.16 9.70
C GLY A 195 -15.53 -11.72 9.19
N LEU A 196 -14.97 -11.45 8.01
CA LEU A 196 -15.01 -10.13 7.38
C LEU A 196 -16.30 -9.96 6.57
N SER A 197 -16.94 -8.81 6.68
CA SER A 197 -18.15 -8.46 5.90
C SER A 197 -17.79 -7.65 4.66
N HIS A 198 -18.73 -7.49 3.73
CA HIS A 198 -18.65 -6.38 2.78
C HIS A 198 -18.56 -5.05 3.55
N PRO A 199 -17.92 -4.01 3.02
CA PRO A 199 -17.83 -2.70 3.66
C PRO A 199 -19.17 -2.01 4.02
N ALA A 200 -20.30 -2.43 3.45
CA ALA A 200 -21.62 -1.97 3.88
C ALA A 200 -22.68 -3.07 3.77
N GLU A 201 -23.92 -2.72 4.11
CA GLU A 201 -25.08 -3.59 3.96
C GLU A 201 -25.55 -3.61 2.50
N TYR A 202 -24.92 -4.46 1.71
CA TYR A 202 -25.38 -4.83 0.37
C TYR A 202 -24.98 -6.28 0.08
N ASN A 203 -25.85 -7.00 -0.62
CA ASN A 203 -25.54 -8.33 -1.14
C ASN A 203 -25.97 -8.46 -2.60
N ALA A 204 -25.34 -9.40 -3.30
CA ALA A 204 -25.72 -9.72 -4.67
C ALA A 204 -27.19 -10.20 -4.72
N GLY A 205 -27.97 -9.66 -5.66
CA GLY A 205 -29.39 -10.01 -5.83
C GLY A 205 -30.37 -9.15 -5.01
N GLU A 206 -29.90 -8.19 -4.21
CA GLU A 206 -30.75 -7.29 -3.41
C GLU A 206 -30.99 -5.94 -4.09
N GLY A 207 -32.01 -5.83 -4.94
CA GLY A 207 -32.45 -4.53 -5.46
C GLY A 207 -31.46 -3.84 -6.41
N ASP A 208 -31.46 -2.50 -6.42
CA ASP A 208 -30.60 -1.66 -7.27
C ASP A 208 -29.36 -1.22 -6.46
N ILE A 209 -28.31 -2.06 -6.48
CA ILE A 209 -27.06 -1.79 -5.77
C ILE A 209 -26.06 -1.06 -6.69
N SER A 210 -25.52 0.06 -6.19
CA SER A 210 -24.44 0.80 -6.85
C SER A 210 -23.54 1.46 -5.79
N TYR A 211 -22.34 1.89 -6.17
CA TYR A 211 -21.47 2.64 -5.26
C TYR A 211 -22.19 3.87 -4.71
N GLU A 212 -22.85 4.66 -5.57
CA GLU A 212 -23.56 5.89 -5.19
C GLU A 212 -24.64 5.61 -4.15
N ASN A 213 -25.41 4.54 -4.34
CA ASN A 213 -26.60 4.25 -3.54
C ASN A 213 -26.32 3.39 -2.30
N SER A 214 -25.29 2.54 -2.34
CA SER A 214 -25.11 1.44 -1.37
C SER A 214 -23.82 1.54 -0.56
N ALA A 215 -22.76 2.19 -1.08
CA ALA A 215 -21.54 2.40 -0.30
C ALA A 215 -21.80 3.34 0.89
N ALA A 216 -21.47 2.89 2.10
CA ALA A 216 -21.68 3.64 3.34
C ALA A 216 -20.65 4.76 3.56
N TYR A 217 -19.44 4.59 3.03
CA TYR A 217 -18.32 5.54 3.13
C TYR A 217 -17.56 5.58 1.80
N ALA A 218 -16.76 6.62 1.59
CA ALA A 218 -16.11 6.86 0.31
C ALA A 218 -15.10 5.77 -0.08
N GLU A 219 -14.33 5.27 0.88
CA GLU A 219 -13.27 4.28 0.66
C GLU A 219 -13.80 2.85 0.51
N ASP A 220 -15.12 2.65 0.41
CA ASP A 220 -15.70 1.37 -0.01
C ASP A 220 -15.46 1.17 -1.52
N SER A 221 -14.28 0.66 -1.85
CA SER A 221 -13.91 0.22 -3.19
C SER A 221 -12.82 -0.84 -3.12
N ARG A 222 -12.61 -1.56 -4.22
CA ARG A 222 -11.53 -2.54 -4.39
C ARG A 222 -10.12 -1.94 -4.28
N GLN A 223 -10.00 -0.61 -4.26
CA GLN A 223 -8.72 0.06 -3.98
C GLN A 223 -8.31 -0.14 -2.51
N PHE A 224 -9.28 -0.17 -1.59
CA PHE A 224 -9.03 -0.24 -0.14
C PHE A 224 -9.35 -1.61 0.45
N SER A 225 -10.37 -2.30 -0.08
CA SER A 225 -10.82 -3.59 0.40
C SER A 225 -11.30 -4.49 -0.74
N ILE A 226 -10.73 -5.70 -0.86
CA ILE A 226 -11.28 -6.71 -1.79
C ILE A 226 -12.64 -7.24 -1.33
N MET A 227 -13.08 -6.92 -0.11
CA MET A 227 -14.44 -7.20 0.34
C MET A 227 -15.47 -6.27 -0.31
N SER A 228 -15.05 -5.21 -1.00
CA SER A 228 -15.95 -4.32 -1.74
C SER A 228 -16.43 -4.92 -3.06
N TYR A 229 -17.63 -4.53 -3.47
CA TYR A 229 -18.15 -4.80 -4.82
C TYR A 229 -17.79 -3.71 -5.83
N TRP A 230 -17.31 -2.55 -5.37
CA TRP A 230 -17.14 -1.37 -6.21
C TRP A 230 -15.74 -1.30 -6.80
N ASP A 231 -15.66 -0.87 -8.04
CA ASP A 231 -14.40 -0.77 -8.77
C ASP A 231 -13.50 0.33 -8.20
N VAL A 232 -12.20 0.22 -8.48
CA VAL A 232 -11.19 1.14 -7.92
C VAL A 232 -11.36 2.58 -8.41
N GLU A 233 -11.99 2.76 -9.57
CA GLU A 233 -12.29 4.05 -10.18
C GLU A 233 -13.30 4.85 -9.34
N SER A 234 -14.14 4.19 -8.53
CA SER A 234 -15.07 4.87 -7.60
C SER A 234 -14.36 5.74 -6.57
N THR A 235 -13.06 5.50 -6.35
CA THR A 235 -12.19 6.27 -5.45
C THR A 235 -11.00 6.89 -6.15
N GLY A 236 -10.95 6.86 -7.48
CA GLY A 236 -9.88 7.48 -8.28
C GLY A 236 -8.64 6.61 -8.49
N GLY A 237 -8.67 5.34 -8.08
CA GLY A 237 -7.72 4.33 -8.55
C GLY A 237 -7.97 3.94 -10.01
N ASP A 238 -7.00 3.25 -10.63
CA ASP A 238 -7.12 2.71 -11.99
C ASP A 238 -6.20 1.50 -12.11
N PHE A 239 -6.79 0.31 -12.11
CA PHE A 239 -6.06 -0.96 -12.23
C PHE A 239 -6.10 -1.50 -13.67
N ARG A 240 -6.66 -0.74 -14.62
CA ARG A 240 -6.75 -1.10 -16.04
C ARG A 240 -7.38 -2.48 -16.30
N GLY A 241 -8.39 -2.83 -15.49
CA GLY A 241 -9.11 -4.10 -15.57
C GLY A 241 -8.43 -5.29 -14.88
N HIS A 242 -7.32 -5.06 -14.18
CA HIS A 242 -6.69 -6.05 -13.32
C HIS A 242 -7.34 -6.13 -11.92
N TYR A 243 -7.17 -7.26 -11.24
CA TYR A 243 -7.73 -7.51 -9.91
C TYR A 243 -6.66 -7.92 -8.90
N SER A 244 -6.66 -7.32 -7.71
CA SER A 244 -5.76 -7.71 -6.62
C SER A 244 -6.03 -9.16 -6.19
N ALA A 245 -4.97 -9.96 -6.12
CA ALA A 245 -5.03 -11.35 -5.67
C ALA A 245 -4.89 -11.50 -4.14
N GLY A 246 -4.37 -10.47 -3.45
CA GLY A 246 -4.18 -10.44 -2.00
C GLY A 246 -5.11 -9.43 -1.30
N PRO A 247 -5.22 -9.52 0.04
CA PRO A 247 -5.97 -8.52 0.82
C PRO A 247 -5.40 -7.10 0.67
N MET A 248 -6.27 -6.10 0.64
CA MET A 248 -5.91 -4.68 0.53
C MET A 248 -5.87 -4.02 1.92
N ILE A 249 -5.52 -2.73 1.98
CA ILE A 249 -5.12 -2.06 3.22
C ILE A 249 -6.14 -2.15 4.36
N ASP A 250 -7.44 -2.01 4.07
CA ASP A 250 -8.49 -2.08 5.09
C ASP A 250 -8.79 -3.54 5.48
N ASP A 251 -8.57 -4.49 4.56
CA ASP A 251 -8.69 -5.92 4.84
C ASP A 251 -7.60 -6.39 5.81
N ILE A 252 -6.36 -5.89 5.64
CA ILE A 252 -5.23 -6.19 6.53
C ILE A 252 -5.56 -5.71 7.94
N ALA A 253 -5.97 -4.45 8.09
CA ALA A 253 -6.35 -3.92 9.42
C ALA A 253 -7.53 -4.70 10.03
N ALA A 254 -8.54 -5.04 9.23
CA ALA A 254 -9.71 -5.82 9.66
C ALA A 254 -9.33 -7.23 10.16
N ILE A 255 -8.54 -7.98 9.40
CA ILE A 255 -8.16 -9.35 9.80
C ILE A 255 -7.23 -9.34 11.02
N GLN A 256 -6.34 -8.36 11.11
CA GLN A 256 -5.46 -8.18 12.26
C GLN A 256 -6.24 -7.78 13.52
N LYS A 257 -7.31 -6.98 13.40
CA LYS A 257 -8.23 -6.74 14.54
C LYS A 257 -8.84 -8.04 15.05
N LEU A 258 -9.28 -8.94 14.17
CA LEU A 258 -9.89 -10.21 14.59
C LEU A 258 -8.87 -11.18 15.20
N TYR A 259 -7.72 -11.36 14.55
CA TYR A 259 -6.80 -12.47 14.88
C TYR A 259 -5.42 -12.05 15.40
N GLY A 260 -5.12 -10.75 15.43
CA GLY A 260 -3.80 -10.19 15.76
C GLY A 260 -2.84 -10.24 14.58
N ALA A 261 -1.99 -9.23 14.45
CA ALA A 261 -0.97 -9.13 13.40
C ALA A 261 0.07 -10.26 13.46
N ASN A 262 0.48 -10.77 12.30
CA ASN A 262 1.53 -11.79 12.21
C ASN A 262 2.91 -11.12 12.14
N MET A 263 3.58 -11.04 13.28
CA MET A 263 4.91 -10.42 13.40
C MET A 263 6.07 -11.34 13.01
N THR A 264 5.79 -12.48 12.36
CA THR A 264 6.83 -13.42 11.88
C THR A 264 6.99 -13.42 10.37
N THR A 265 6.12 -12.70 9.67
CA THR A 265 6.11 -12.63 8.21
C THR A 265 7.19 -11.68 7.73
N ARG A 266 8.10 -12.19 6.89
CA ARG A 266 9.09 -11.38 6.15
C ARG A 266 10.02 -10.52 7.03
N THR A 267 10.37 -10.99 8.23
CA THR A 267 11.20 -10.24 9.21
C THR A 267 12.68 -9.99 8.83
N GLY A 268 13.05 -10.14 7.57
CA GLY A 268 14.39 -9.85 7.07
C GLY A 268 14.28 -9.01 5.80
N ASP A 269 15.40 -8.58 5.24
CA ASP A 269 15.43 -7.65 4.11
C ASP A 269 14.63 -8.18 2.90
N THR A 270 13.48 -7.58 2.65
CA THR A 270 12.52 -8.03 1.66
C THR A 270 12.46 -7.07 0.47
N VAL A 271 12.48 -7.62 -0.73
CA VAL A 271 12.28 -6.87 -1.98
C VAL A 271 10.89 -7.17 -2.54
N TYR A 272 10.13 -6.12 -2.82
CA TYR A 272 8.80 -6.15 -3.43
C TYR A 272 8.87 -5.56 -4.85
N GLY A 273 8.11 -6.13 -5.79
CA GLY A 273 8.13 -5.73 -7.20
C GLY A 273 9.08 -6.58 -8.02
N PHE A 274 9.98 -5.94 -8.77
CA PHE A 274 11.05 -6.63 -9.49
C PHE A 274 12.05 -7.24 -8.52
N ASN A 275 12.75 -8.28 -8.97
CA ASN A 275 13.77 -8.98 -8.16
C ASN A 275 13.27 -9.46 -6.79
N SER A 276 11.95 -9.65 -6.64
CA SER A 276 11.33 -9.96 -5.36
C SER A 276 11.82 -11.28 -4.78
N ASN A 277 12.01 -11.30 -3.46
CA ASN A 277 12.33 -12.49 -2.67
C ASN A 277 11.15 -12.95 -1.79
N THR A 278 9.94 -12.42 -2.04
CA THR A 278 8.75 -12.67 -1.21
C THR A 278 8.15 -14.07 -1.35
N ASP A 279 8.45 -14.77 -2.46
CA ASP A 279 7.74 -15.99 -2.87
C ASP A 279 6.21 -15.80 -2.88
N ARG A 280 5.75 -14.62 -3.31
CA ARG A 280 4.32 -14.28 -3.50
C ARG A 280 4.12 -13.72 -4.91
N ASP A 281 3.18 -14.30 -5.63
CA ASP A 281 2.84 -13.89 -6.98
C ASP A 281 2.38 -12.42 -7.05
N PHE A 282 1.53 -11.99 -6.13
CA PHE A 282 0.98 -10.63 -6.09
C PHE A 282 1.98 -9.54 -5.65
N TYR A 283 3.14 -9.91 -5.09
CA TYR A 283 4.24 -8.99 -4.80
C TYR A 283 5.36 -9.01 -5.85
N THR A 284 5.27 -9.86 -6.88
CA THR A 284 6.39 -10.11 -7.80
C THR A 284 6.08 -9.67 -9.23
N ALA A 285 6.88 -8.72 -9.74
CA ALA A 285 6.91 -8.38 -11.16
C ALA A 285 8.05 -9.14 -11.86
N THR A 286 7.69 -10.04 -12.79
CA THR A 286 8.67 -10.80 -13.58
C THR A 286 9.04 -10.14 -14.91
N GLY A 287 8.38 -9.03 -15.25
CA GLY A 287 8.59 -8.27 -16.47
C GLY A 287 7.75 -7.00 -16.47
N SER A 288 8.11 -6.04 -17.34
CA SER A 288 7.50 -4.69 -17.39
C SER A 288 6.01 -4.67 -17.75
N ASN A 289 5.48 -5.77 -18.29
CA ASN A 289 4.06 -5.94 -18.61
C ASN A 289 3.24 -6.54 -17.46
N LYS A 290 3.86 -6.88 -16.33
CA LYS A 290 3.15 -7.39 -15.15
C LYS A 290 2.63 -6.22 -14.34
N ALA A 291 1.31 -6.16 -14.13
CA ALA A 291 0.70 -5.21 -13.21
C ALA A 291 0.91 -5.69 -11.76
N LEU A 292 1.18 -4.75 -10.86
CA LEU A 292 1.26 -4.98 -9.42
C LEU A 292 0.05 -4.33 -8.75
N MET A 293 -0.69 -5.09 -7.96
CA MET A 293 -1.76 -4.57 -7.12
C MET A 293 -1.65 -5.24 -5.76
N PHE A 294 -1.22 -4.49 -4.75
CA PHE A 294 -1.02 -5.05 -3.42
C PHE A 294 -1.04 -3.99 -2.31
N SER A 295 -1.35 -4.44 -1.10
CA SER A 295 -0.98 -3.74 0.12
C SER A 295 0.10 -4.54 0.84
N VAL A 296 1.22 -3.91 1.18
CA VAL A 296 2.35 -4.62 1.82
C VAL A 296 2.10 -4.80 3.31
N TRP A 297 2.31 -6.02 3.77
CA TRP A 297 2.54 -6.33 5.17
C TRP A 297 3.98 -6.82 5.33
N ASP A 298 4.75 -6.15 6.17
CA ASP A 298 6.09 -6.57 6.56
C ASP A 298 6.24 -6.40 8.07
N ALA A 299 6.90 -7.35 8.74
CA ALA A 299 7.10 -7.34 10.18
C ALA A 299 8.51 -6.87 10.59
N GLY A 300 9.38 -6.54 9.63
CA GLY A 300 10.64 -5.85 9.85
C GLY A 300 11.77 -6.33 8.95
N GLY A 301 12.88 -5.62 8.97
CA GLY A 301 13.96 -5.83 8.02
C GLY A 301 14.43 -4.48 7.52
N ASN A 302 15.23 -4.48 6.46
CA ASN A 302 15.47 -3.30 5.64
C ASN A 302 14.94 -3.59 4.23
N ASP A 303 13.75 -3.09 3.94
CA ASP A 303 12.92 -3.53 2.84
C ASP A 303 12.99 -2.56 1.66
N THR A 304 12.71 -3.07 0.46
CA THR A 304 12.83 -2.31 -0.79
C THR A 304 11.61 -2.49 -1.68
N PHE A 305 11.03 -1.38 -2.11
CA PHE A 305 10.17 -1.34 -3.29
C PHE A 305 11.03 -1.20 -4.55
N ASP A 306 11.19 -2.30 -5.29
CA ASP A 306 11.91 -2.31 -6.56
C ASP A 306 10.92 -2.25 -7.73
N PHE A 307 10.78 -1.06 -8.32
CA PHE A 307 9.93 -0.79 -9.48
C PHE A 307 10.76 -0.47 -10.73
N SER A 308 12.02 -0.90 -10.74
CA SER A 308 13.03 -0.56 -11.76
C SER A 308 12.71 -1.02 -13.18
N GLY A 309 11.92 -2.07 -13.33
CA GLY A 309 11.57 -2.60 -14.64
C GLY A 309 10.46 -1.83 -15.36
N TYR A 310 9.86 -0.80 -14.76
CA TYR A 310 8.83 0.02 -15.41
C TYR A 310 9.41 1.25 -16.11
N SER A 311 8.72 1.71 -17.16
CA SER A 311 9.08 2.90 -17.94
C SER A 311 8.02 4.01 -17.89
N SER A 312 6.91 3.76 -17.21
CA SER A 312 5.91 4.79 -16.89
C SER A 312 6.45 5.73 -15.83
N ASN A 313 6.04 7.00 -15.85
CA ASN A 313 6.22 7.87 -14.68
C ASN A 313 5.48 7.26 -13.48
N GLN A 314 6.15 7.20 -12.33
CA GLN A 314 5.64 6.60 -11.10
C GLN A 314 5.56 7.65 -10.00
N ARG A 315 4.69 7.39 -9.02
CA ARG A 315 4.69 8.13 -7.75
C ARG A 315 4.74 7.12 -6.63
N VAL A 316 5.83 7.08 -5.88
CA VAL A 316 6.07 6.08 -4.84
C VAL A 316 6.21 6.75 -3.49
N ASN A 317 5.40 6.34 -2.53
CA ASN A 317 5.36 6.88 -1.18
C ASN A 317 5.66 5.75 -0.18
N LEU A 318 6.70 5.94 0.65
CA LEU A 318 7.14 4.98 1.66
C LEU A 318 6.48 5.17 3.03
N ASN A 319 5.55 6.12 3.17
CA ASN A 319 4.82 6.33 4.42
C ASN A 319 3.77 5.23 4.63
N GLU A 320 3.65 4.75 5.88
CA GLU A 320 2.57 3.82 6.24
C GLU A 320 1.19 4.42 5.95
N GLY A 321 0.24 3.59 5.55
CA GLY A 321 -1.11 4.06 5.20
C GLY A 321 -1.24 4.71 3.83
N SER A 322 -0.12 4.99 3.14
CA SER A 322 -0.13 5.72 1.88
C SER A 322 -0.37 4.84 0.66
N PHE A 323 -0.70 5.48 -0.47
CA PHE A 323 -0.86 4.86 -1.78
C PHE A 323 0.18 5.38 -2.77
N SER A 324 0.53 4.51 -3.72
CA SER A 324 1.48 4.76 -4.80
C SER A 324 0.87 4.44 -6.17
N ASP A 325 1.34 5.14 -7.19
CA ASP A 325 1.04 4.91 -8.61
C ASP A 325 2.24 4.21 -9.26
N VAL A 326 2.11 2.92 -9.57
CA VAL A 326 3.23 2.05 -9.98
C VAL A 326 2.92 1.35 -11.30
N GLY A 327 3.88 1.29 -12.21
CA GLY A 327 3.73 0.57 -13.48
C GLY A 327 2.64 1.12 -14.41
N GLY A 328 2.29 2.40 -14.27
CA GLY A 328 1.27 3.08 -15.07
C GLY A 328 -0.17 2.89 -14.57
N LEU A 329 -0.36 2.20 -13.46
CA LEU A 329 -1.64 2.12 -12.73
C LEU A 329 -1.73 3.29 -11.73
N LYS A 330 -2.89 3.44 -11.07
CA LYS A 330 -3.10 4.46 -10.02
C LYS A 330 -3.62 3.86 -8.73
N GLY A 331 -3.03 4.27 -7.60
CA GLY A 331 -3.41 3.82 -6.27
C GLY A 331 -3.34 2.30 -6.09
N ASN A 332 -2.45 1.63 -6.81
CA ASN A 332 -2.38 0.17 -6.91
C ASN A 332 -1.45 -0.47 -5.89
N VAL A 333 -0.50 0.29 -5.36
CA VAL A 333 0.39 -0.17 -4.30
C VAL A 333 0.12 0.66 -3.04
N SER A 334 0.02 0.00 -1.90
CA SER A 334 -0.12 0.67 -0.59
C SER A 334 0.73 -0.01 0.48
N ILE A 335 0.98 0.70 1.58
CA ILE A 335 1.68 0.20 2.75
C ILE A 335 0.69 0.07 3.91
N ALA A 336 0.54 -1.14 4.47
CA ALA A 336 -0.35 -1.34 5.61
C ALA A 336 0.09 -0.54 6.83
N HIS A 337 -0.86 -0.21 7.72
CA HIS A 337 -0.56 0.48 8.97
C HIS A 337 0.37 -0.36 9.87
N GLY A 338 1.36 0.28 10.49
CA GLY A 338 2.36 -0.37 11.33
C GLY A 338 3.51 -1.02 10.58
N VAL A 339 3.62 -0.80 9.25
CA VAL A 339 4.70 -1.30 8.40
C VAL A 339 5.63 -0.15 8.04
N THR A 340 6.94 -0.39 8.12
CA THR A 340 7.96 0.53 7.59
C THR A 340 8.60 -0.13 6.38
N ILE A 341 8.74 0.62 5.28
CA ILE A 341 9.53 0.22 4.11
C ILE A 341 10.61 1.29 3.95
N GLU A 342 11.86 0.85 3.87
CA GLU A 342 13.00 1.76 3.96
C GLU A 342 13.43 2.29 2.60
N ASN A 343 13.31 1.51 1.53
CA ASN A 343 14.00 1.82 0.28
C ASN A 343 13.07 1.76 -0.93
N VAL A 344 13.40 2.54 -1.97
CA VAL A 344 12.74 2.46 -3.28
C VAL A 344 13.74 2.63 -4.42
N ILE A 345 13.50 1.86 -5.47
CA ILE A 345 14.15 1.98 -6.77
C ILE A 345 13.05 2.30 -7.80
N GLY A 346 13.09 3.52 -8.33
CA GLY A 346 12.28 3.98 -9.44
C GLY A 346 12.69 3.32 -10.77
N GLY A 347 12.00 3.70 -11.84
CA GLY A 347 12.10 3.09 -13.15
C GLY A 347 12.93 3.91 -14.14
N SER A 348 12.51 3.86 -15.41
CA SER A 348 13.05 4.73 -16.47
C SER A 348 12.12 5.90 -16.81
N GLY A 349 11.08 6.12 -16.00
CA GLY A 349 10.10 7.20 -16.13
C GLY A 349 10.57 8.47 -15.44
N ASN A 350 9.78 9.55 -15.48
CA ASN A 350 10.04 10.70 -14.61
C ASN A 350 9.26 10.48 -13.32
N ASP A 351 9.95 9.99 -12.29
CA ASP A 351 9.34 9.45 -11.09
C ASP A 351 9.35 10.47 -9.94
N LEU A 352 8.35 10.36 -9.06
CA LEU A 352 8.29 11.08 -7.79
C LEU A 352 8.44 10.07 -6.66
N LEU A 353 9.55 10.15 -5.91
CA LEU A 353 9.89 9.25 -4.82
C LEU A 353 9.87 10.01 -3.50
N VAL A 354 9.03 9.54 -2.57
CA VAL A 354 8.85 10.13 -1.25
C VAL A 354 9.21 9.11 -0.18
N GLY A 355 10.24 9.43 0.60
CA GLY A 355 10.67 8.71 1.79
C GLY A 355 9.71 8.89 2.98
N ASN A 356 10.14 8.45 4.15
CA ASN A 356 9.40 8.51 5.39
C ASN A 356 10.27 9.09 6.51
N SER A 357 10.08 8.65 7.76
CA SER A 357 10.81 9.22 8.92
C SER A 357 12.06 8.44 9.33
N VAL A 358 12.35 7.33 8.65
CA VAL A 358 13.57 6.53 8.86
C VAL A 358 14.57 6.79 7.75
N ALA A 359 15.83 6.39 7.96
CA ALA A 359 16.84 6.52 6.92
C ALA A 359 16.47 5.70 5.69
N ASN A 360 16.22 6.37 4.56
CA ASN A 360 15.83 5.75 3.31
C ASN A 360 16.97 5.70 2.29
N VAL A 361 16.94 4.68 1.42
CA VAL A 361 17.70 4.70 0.16
C VAL A 361 16.73 4.91 -0.99
N LEU A 362 16.80 6.08 -1.63
CA LEU A 362 15.97 6.44 -2.78
C LEU A 362 16.83 6.47 -4.05
N GLN A 363 16.46 5.67 -5.05
CA GLN A 363 17.12 5.65 -6.35
C GLN A 363 16.10 6.01 -7.43
N GLY A 364 16.27 7.15 -8.11
CA GLY A 364 15.38 7.62 -9.19
C GLY A 364 15.40 6.68 -10.39
N GLY A 365 16.61 6.41 -10.88
CA GLY A 365 16.84 5.48 -11.98
C GLY A 365 17.24 6.24 -13.23
N ALA A 366 16.46 6.14 -14.30
CA ALA A 366 16.64 7.00 -15.46
C ALA A 366 15.38 7.85 -15.64
N GLY A 367 15.51 9.06 -16.18
CA GLY A 367 14.40 10.00 -16.24
C GLY A 367 14.73 11.26 -15.45
N ASN A 368 13.79 12.20 -15.40
CA ASN A 368 13.97 13.42 -14.60
C ASN A 368 13.17 13.23 -13.32
N ASP A 369 13.83 12.77 -12.27
CA ASP A 369 13.16 12.29 -11.07
C ASP A 369 13.10 13.36 -9.98
N VAL A 370 12.11 13.25 -9.10
CA VAL A 370 11.96 14.09 -7.91
C VAL A 370 12.09 13.20 -6.69
N LEU A 371 13.10 13.45 -5.87
CA LEU A 371 13.40 12.69 -4.67
C LEU A 371 13.20 13.58 -3.43
N TYR A 372 12.39 13.11 -2.49
CA TYR A 372 12.16 13.75 -1.20
C TYR A 372 12.42 12.72 -0.10
N GLY A 373 13.56 12.83 0.60
CA GLY A 373 13.94 11.93 1.70
C GLY A 373 12.99 12.03 2.90
N ALA A 374 12.50 13.25 3.17
CA ALA A 374 11.83 13.65 4.40
C ALA A 374 12.79 13.60 5.59
N ALA A 375 12.39 13.07 6.74
CA ALA A 375 13.24 13.07 7.93
C ALA A 375 14.04 11.77 7.99
N GLY A 376 15.33 11.85 8.29
CA GLY A 376 16.16 10.65 8.30
C GLY A 376 17.62 10.99 8.18
N ALA A 377 18.45 10.01 7.84
CA ALA A 377 19.76 10.26 7.27
C ALA A 377 19.76 9.53 5.94
N ASP A 378 19.23 10.19 4.91
CA ASP A 378 18.83 9.51 3.68
C ASP A 378 20.00 9.41 2.71
N THR A 379 19.95 8.39 1.86
CA THR A 379 20.91 8.20 0.76
C THR A 379 20.15 8.30 -0.55
N LEU A 380 20.36 9.41 -1.24
CA LEU A 380 19.64 9.80 -2.45
C LEU A 380 20.53 9.62 -3.67
N THR A 381 20.01 8.95 -4.68
CA THR A 381 20.66 8.73 -5.97
C THR A 381 19.68 9.13 -7.07
N GLY A 382 19.97 10.20 -7.81
CA GLY A 382 19.10 10.65 -8.90
C GLY A 382 19.14 9.66 -10.06
N GLY A 383 20.34 9.31 -10.47
CA GLY A 383 20.63 8.44 -11.59
C GLY A 383 20.86 9.24 -12.87
N ALA A 384 20.24 8.80 -13.96
CA ALA A 384 20.43 9.39 -15.27
C ALA A 384 19.27 10.32 -15.65
N GLY A 385 19.50 11.62 -15.58
CA GLY A 385 18.62 12.62 -16.16
C GLY A 385 18.79 13.97 -15.48
N ARG A 386 17.70 14.72 -15.30
CA ARG A 386 17.72 16.01 -14.58
C ARG A 386 16.94 15.85 -13.29
N ASP A 387 17.63 15.49 -12.24
CA ASP A 387 16.96 15.08 -11.01
C ASP A 387 16.83 16.25 -10.04
N THR A 388 15.80 16.22 -9.21
CA THR A 388 15.56 17.24 -8.19
C THR A 388 15.47 16.61 -6.81
N PHE A 389 16.39 16.98 -5.93
CA PHE A 389 16.43 16.59 -4.53
C PHE A 389 15.76 17.69 -3.69
N VAL A 390 14.62 17.40 -3.09
CA VAL A 390 13.79 18.39 -2.41
C VAL A 390 13.96 18.29 -0.90
N TYR A 391 13.98 19.44 -0.23
CA TYR A 391 13.95 19.55 1.23
C TYR A 391 12.85 20.53 1.63
N GLY A 392 11.90 20.02 2.42
CA GLY A 392 10.69 20.69 2.87
C GLY A 392 10.83 21.32 4.25
N SER A 393 11.75 20.82 5.07
CA SER A 393 11.97 21.29 6.44
C SER A 393 13.45 21.24 6.83
N GLY A 394 13.87 22.08 7.77
CA GLY A 394 15.17 21.98 8.42
C GLY A 394 15.40 20.65 9.16
N GLN A 395 14.32 19.92 9.48
CA GLN A 395 14.40 18.60 10.10
C GLN A 395 14.73 17.48 9.11
N ASP A 396 14.63 17.75 7.81
CA ASP A 396 14.87 16.73 6.79
C ASP A 396 16.33 16.29 6.78
N SER A 397 17.27 17.20 7.06
CA SER A 397 18.70 16.91 6.99
C SER A 397 19.51 17.62 8.06
N THR A 398 19.29 17.20 9.32
CA THR A 398 19.99 17.80 10.46
C THR A 398 21.48 17.48 10.45
N VAL A 399 22.33 18.31 11.05
CA VAL A 399 23.78 18.00 11.17
C VAL A 399 24.07 16.67 11.89
N SER A 400 23.19 16.22 12.80
CA SER A 400 23.32 14.93 13.49
C SER A 400 22.87 13.72 12.66
N SER A 401 22.09 13.95 11.61
CA SER A 401 21.43 12.95 10.78
C SER A 401 21.25 13.59 9.40
N TYR A 402 22.36 13.74 8.68
CA TYR A 402 22.41 14.45 7.41
C TYR A 402 22.28 13.48 6.25
N ASP A 403 21.83 14.02 5.12
CA ASP A 403 21.61 13.26 3.91
C ASP A 403 22.87 13.21 3.05
N TRP A 404 22.92 12.15 2.26
CA TRP A 404 23.86 11.98 1.17
C TRP A 404 23.14 12.06 -0.16
N ILE A 405 23.58 12.98 -1.03
CA ILE A 405 23.32 12.89 -2.46
C ILE A 405 24.55 12.27 -3.11
N THR A 406 24.40 11.09 -3.71
CA THR A 406 25.53 10.21 -4.04
C THR A 406 26.07 10.35 -5.46
N ASP A 407 25.32 11.00 -6.36
CA ASP A 407 25.65 11.06 -7.79
C ASP A 407 25.35 12.41 -8.47
N PHE A 408 25.26 13.48 -7.68
CA PHE A 408 24.85 14.81 -8.15
C PHE A 408 25.66 15.32 -9.37
N GLN A 409 24.94 15.70 -10.42
CA GLN A 409 25.48 16.22 -11.67
C GLN A 409 25.34 17.75 -11.74
N LYS A 410 26.45 18.44 -11.50
CA LYS A 410 26.56 19.89 -11.65
C LYS A 410 26.00 20.41 -12.98
N GLY A 411 25.14 21.42 -12.91
CA GLY A 411 24.52 22.05 -14.08
C GLY A 411 23.38 21.23 -14.72
N VAL A 412 23.08 20.06 -14.16
CA VAL A 412 22.03 19.15 -14.62
C VAL A 412 20.97 19.02 -13.54
N ASP A 413 21.38 18.52 -12.36
CA ASP A 413 20.50 18.28 -11.22
C ASP A 413 20.22 19.55 -10.43
N LYS A 414 19.20 19.47 -9.56
CA LYS A 414 18.77 20.55 -8.69
C LYS A 414 18.60 20.11 -7.24
N ILE A 415 18.93 21.00 -6.33
CA ILE A 415 18.54 20.91 -4.91
C ILE A 415 17.46 21.97 -4.69
N ASP A 416 16.27 21.56 -4.28
CA ASP A 416 15.14 22.45 -4.06
C ASP A 416 14.93 22.74 -2.58
N LEU A 417 15.19 24.00 -2.20
CA LEU A 417 15.01 24.56 -0.86
C LEU A 417 13.89 25.63 -0.86
N SER A 418 13.01 25.61 -1.87
CA SER A 418 11.97 26.63 -2.01
C SER A 418 10.92 26.61 -0.89
N ALA A 419 10.82 25.51 -0.14
CA ALA A 419 9.94 25.40 1.03
C ALA A 419 10.29 26.42 2.12
N PHE A 420 11.58 26.70 2.30
CA PHE A 420 12.10 27.65 3.30
C PHE A 420 11.74 29.12 3.00
N ARG A 421 11.19 29.43 1.82
CA ARG A 421 10.69 30.77 1.48
C ARG A 421 9.54 31.23 2.37
N SER A 422 8.82 30.29 3.00
CA SER A 422 7.78 30.57 3.99
C SER A 422 8.33 31.35 5.19
N GLU A 423 9.60 31.15 5.52
CA GLU A 423 10.33 31.81 6.62
C GLU A 423 11.17 33.01 6.14
N GLY A 424 11.18 33.27 4.83
CA GLY A 424 11.95 34.31 4.17
C GLY A 424 12.87 33.76 3.08
N GLN A 425 13.14 34.57 2.06
CA GLN A 425 13.99 34.18 0.94
C GLN A 425 15.41 33.82 1.42
N LEU A 426 15.87 32.59 1.12
CA LEU A 426 17.24 32.18 1.39
C LEU A 426 18.23 33.00 0.56
N SER A 427 19.33 33.42 1.20
CA SER A 427 20.41 34.19 0.59
C SER A 427 21.69 33.37 0.53
N PHE A 428 22.35 33.35 -0.64
CA PHE A 428 23.64 32.69 -0.79
C PHE A 428 24.77 33.49 -0.16
N VAL A 429 25.56 32.81 0.67
CA VAL A 429 26.86 33.30 1.16
C VAL A 429 27.99 32.46 0.58
N GLN A 430 29.16 33.07 0.39
CA GLN A 430 30.27 32.43 -0.34
C GLN A 430 31.16 31.58 0.57
N ASP A 431 31.54 32.11 1.74
CA ASP A 431 32.58 31.52 2.60
C ASP A 431 32.27 31.56 4.10
N GLN A 432 31.33 32.39 4.53
CA GLN A 432 30.96 32.53 5.94
C GLN A 432 29.50 32.97 6.11
N PHE A 433 28.85 32.44 7.14
CA PHE A 433 27.54 32.93 7.59
C PHE A 433 27.68 34.27 8.32
N THR A 434 26.72 35.17 8.13
CA THR A 434 26.67 36.46 8.84
C THR A 434 26.00 36.33 10.20
N GLY A 435 25.31 35.21 10.45
CA GLY A 435 24.55 34.96 11.67
C GLY A 435 23.13 35.53 11.66
N LYS A 436 22.66 36.03 10.51
CA LYS A 436 21.30 36.60 10.36
C LYS A 436 20.20 35.55 10.21
N GLY A 437 20.55 34.31 9.84
CA GLY A 437 19.59 33.29 9.42
C GLY A 437 19.09 33.50 7.98
N GLN A 438 18.37 32.50 7.45
CA GLN A 438 18.05 32.34 6.02
C GLN A 438 19.27 32.44 5.09
N GLU A 439 20.38 31.82 5.46
CA GLU A 439 21.60 31.81 4.64
C GLU A 439 21.93 30.38 4.21
N VAL A 440 22.34 30.22 2.94
CA VAL A 440 22.81 28.95 2.38
C VAL A 440 24.24 29.09 1.87
N MET A 441 25.06 28.07 2.11
CA MET A 441 26.48 28.06 1.74
C MET A 441 26.86 26.72 1.11
N LEU A 442 27.64 26.76 0.03
CA LEU A 442 28.26 25.58 -0.57
C LEU A 442 29.75 25.57 -0.23
N GLN A 443 30.20 24.55 0.49
CA GLN A 443 31.61 24.39 0.87
C GLN A 443 32.20 23.16 0.17
N TRP A 444 33.15 23.39 -0.73
CA TRP A 444 33.86 22.32 -1.44
C TRP A 444 35.04 21.78 -0.63
N ASP A 445 35.01 20.48 -0.35
CA ASP A 445 36.14 19.69 0.16
C ASP A 445 36.83 18.96 -0.99
N ALA A 446 37.90 19.58 -1.49
CA ALA A 446 38.70 19.02 -2.58
C ALA A 446 39.40 17.70 -2.23
N ALA A 447 39.68 17.43 -0.95
CA ALA A 447 40.40 16.23 -0.55
C ALA A 447 39.53 14.97 -0.70
N ASN A 448 38.23 15.10 -0.40
CA ASN A 448 37.26 14.00 -0.46
C ASN A 448 36.31 14.09 -1.66
N SER A 449 36.44 15.14 -2.47
CA SER A 449 35.52 15.43 -3.59
C SER A 449 34.06 15.58 -3.16
N ILE A 450 33.83 16.22 -2.01
CA ILE A 450 32.50 16.40 -1.42
C ILE A 450 32.14 17.89 -1.38
N THR A 451 30.91 18.23 -1.79
CA THR A 451 30.32 19.54 -1.47
C THR A 451 29.44 19.39 -0.23
N ASN A 452 29.68 20.20 0.80
CA ASN A 452 28.76 20.33 1.92
C ASN A 452 27.84 21.53 1.62
N LEU A 453 26.54 21.29 1.56
CA LEU A 453 25.52 22.33 1.53
C LEU A 453 25.07 22.56 2.97
N TRP A 454 25.37 23.75 3.48
CA TRP A 454 24.97 24.20 4.81
C TRP A 454 23.82 25.18 4.70
N LEU A 455 22.87 25.10 5.61
CA LEU A 455 21.79 26.08 5.73
C LEU A 455 21.68 26.55 7.18
N HIS A 456 21.67 27.87 7.36
CA HIS A 456 21.44 28.53 8.64
C HIS A 456 20.03 29.12 8.65
N GLU A 457 19.09 28.45 9.32
CA GLU A 457 17.69 28.87 9.43
C GLU A 457 17.52 30.09 10.34
N THR A 458 16.44 30.85 10.12
CA THR A 458 16.09 31.96 11.02
C THR A 458 15.73 31.44 12.40
N GLY A 459 16.21 32.12 13.44
CA GLY A 459 15.90 31.77 14.83
C GLY A 459 16.76 30.65 15.42
N HIS A 460 17.60 30.00 14.61
CA HIS A 460 18.54 28.99 15.08
C HIS A 460 19.87 29.64 15.50
N SER A 461 20.37 29.29 16.69
CA SER A 461 21.64 29.83 17.20
C SER A 461 22.88 29.17 16.57
N SER A 462 22.69 28.04 15.89
CA SER A 462 23.72 27.24 15.21
C SER A 462 23.26 26.90 13.78
N VAL A 463 24.21 26.45 12.96
CA VAL A 463 23.93 25.91 11.62
C VAL A 463 23.50 24.46 11.81
N ASP A 464 22.22 24.19 11.62
CA ASP A 464 21.61 22.92 12.05
C ASP A 464 21.20 22.01 10.88
N PHE A 465 21.31 22.49 9.64
CA PHE A 465 21.02 21.74 8.42
C PHE A 465 22.29 21.50 7.59
N LEU A 466 22.47 20.26 7.12
CA LEU A 466 23.59 19.82 6.29
C LEU A 466 23.12 18.77 5.29
N VAL A 467 23.48 18.97 4.02
CA VAL A 467 23.43 17.91 3.00
C VAL A 467 24.86 17.70 2.47
N ARG A 468 25.27 16.43 2.39
CA ARG A 468 26.58 16.07 1.82
C ARG A 468 26.41 15.52 0.42
N ILE A 469 27.16 16.10 -0.51
CA ILE A 469 27.01 15.83 -1.94
C ILE A 469 28.31 15.24 -2.45
N VAL A 470 28.25 14.02 -2.99
CA VAL A 470 29.37 13.42 -3.72
C VAL A 470 29.45 14.07 -5.09
N GLY A 471 30.44 14.96 -5.27
CA GLY A 471 30.56 15.78 -6.48
C GLY A 471 30.47 17.28 -6.22
N GLN A 472 30.67 18.06 -7.28
CA GLN A 472 30.56 19.51 -7.21
C GLN A 472 29.11 19.95 -7.37
N ALA A 473 28.71 20.99 -6.65
CA ALA A 473 27.49 21.76 -6.91
C ALA A 473 27.82 23.25 -7.05
N THR A 474 26.95 24.02 -7.71
CA THR A 474 27.06 25.48 -7.80
C THR A 474 25.80 26.15 -7.30
N GLN A 475 25.88 27.46 -7.05
CA GLN A 475 24.72 28.28 -6.69
C GLN A 475 23.56 28.17 -7.70
N ALA A 476 23.85 27.98 -8.99
CA ALA A 476 22.82 27.83 -10.03
C ALA A 476 22.09 26.47 -9.97
N ASP A 477 22.61 25.52 -9.19
CA ASP A 477 22.04 24.19 -9.00
C ASP A 477 21.10 24.12 -7.79
N VAL A 478 21.00 25.20 -7.02
CA VAL A 478 20.14 25.25 -5.84
C VAL A 478 19.00 26.24 -6.07
N ILE A 479 17.77 25.76 -5.90
CA ILE A 479 16.55 26.55 -5.99
C ILE A 479 16.26 27.09 -4.58
N VAL A 480 16.34 28.42 -4.42
CA VAL A 480 16.13 29.14 -3.15
C VAL A 480 14.93 30.04 -3.20
#